data_AF-A0A7V9GFP6-F1
#
_entry.id   AF-A0A7V9GFP6-F1
#
_cell.length_a   1.000
_cell.length_b   1.000
_cell.length_c   1.000
_cell.angle_alpha   90.00
_cell.angle_beta   90.00
_cell.angle_gamma   90.00
#
_symmetry.space_group_name_H-M   'P 1'
#
loop_
_entity.id
_entity.type
_entity.pdbx_description
1 polymer ?
#
loop_
_entity_poly.entity_id
_entity_poly.type
_entity_poly.pdbx_seq_one_letter_code
_entity_poly.pdbx_strand_id
1 'polypeptide(L)'
;MQRTQLYLTAEQRRRLDQRAADAGVPMAEVVRRILDQVLAIDDGAEARVAAVQATAGALADADDWPVWLARVRGRTAAERLDHLGL
;
A
#
# COMPACT_ATOMS: atom_id res chain seq x y z
N MET A 1 -17.45 6.13 -2.02
CA MET A 1 -17.19 6.95 -3.22
C MET A 1 -18.50 7.22 -3.94
N GLN A 2 -18.61 8.37 -4.61
CA GLN A 2 -19.73 8.70 -5.50
C GLN A 2 -19.26 8.60 -6.96
N ARG A 3 -20.11 8.08 -7.87
CA ARG A 3 -19.78 7.99 -9.30
C ARG A 3 -20.03 9.34 -9.96
N THR A 4 -18.98 9.92 -10.54
CA THR A 4 -19.05 11.21 -11.26
C THR A 4 -18.66 11.02 -12.72
N GLN A 5 -19.48 11.53 -13.64
CA GLN A 5 -19.14 11.59 -15.06
C GLN A 5 -18.41 12.91 -15.35
N LEU A 6 -17.29 12.83 -16.07
CA LEU A 6 -16.48 13.99 -16.47
C LEU A 6 -16.38 14.03 -17.99
N TYR A 7 -16.67 15.18 -18.58
CA TYR A 7 -16.45 15.40 -20.01
C TYR A 7 -15.02 15.91 -20.23
N LEU A 8 -14.31 15.29 -21.15
CA LEU A 8 -12.91 15.57 -21.47
C LEU A 8 -12.76 15.75 -22.97
N THR A 9 -11.82 16.61 -23.37
CA THR A 9 -11.38 16.61 -24.77
C THR A 9 -10.60 15.33 -25.07
N ALA A 10 -10.52 14.97 -26.35
CA ALA A 10 -9.73 13.81 -26.79
C ALA A 10 -8.26 13.92 -26.32
N GLU A 11 -7.71 15.13 -26.33
CA GLU A 11 -6.33 15.38 -25.88
C GLU A 11 -6.16 15.18 -24.37
N GLN A 12 -7.09 15.68 -23.56
CA GLN A 12 -7.06 15.48 -22.12
C GLN A 12 -7.16 13.99 -21.76
N ARG A 13 -8.05 13.26 -22.45
CA ARG A 13 -8.20 11.82 -22.26
C ARG A 13 -6.91 11.09 -22.60
N ARG A 14 -6.31 11.37 -23.74
CA ARG A 14 -5.03 10.78 -24.17
C ARG A 14 -3.91 11.02 -23.14
N ARG A 15 -3.80 12.25 -22.61
CA ARG A 15 -2.80 12.56 -21.59
C ARG A 15 -3.03 11.84 -20.26
N LEU A 16 -4.29 11.66 -19.85
CA LEU A 16 -4.62 10.89 -18.65
C LEU A 16 -4.32 9.41 -18.84
N ASP A 17 -4.65 8.83 -20.00
CA ASP A 17 -4.34 7.45 -20.32
C ASP A 17 -2.82 7.20 -20.34
N GLN A 18 -2.02 8.12 -20.91
CA GLN A 18 -0.56 8.02 -20.87
C GLN A 18 -0.02 8.04 -19.43
N ARG A 19 -0.46 9.01 -18.61
CA ARG A 19 -0.04 9.08 -17.19
C ARG A 19 -0.43 7.83 -16.40
N ALA A 20 -1.59 7.26 -16.69
CA ALA A 20 -2.07 6.04 -16.07
C ALA A 20 -1.18 4.85 -16.44
N ALA A 21 -0.79 4.74 -17.71
CA ALA A 21 0.13 3.72 -18.20
C ALA A 21 1.52 3.86 -17.55
N ASP A 22 2.08 5.09 -17.53
CA ASP A 22 3.40 5.37 -16.95
C ASP A 22 3.46 5.04 -15.45
N ALA A 23 2.36 5.29 -14.73
CA ALA A 23 2.27 5.04 -13.30
C ALA A 23 1.79 3.61 -12.95
N GLY A 24 1.35 2.81 -13.93
CA GLY A 24 0.81 1.48 -13.70
C GLY A 24 -0.49 1.47 -12.87
N VAL A 25 -1.30 2.53 -12.93
CA VAL A 25 -2.54 2.67 -12.15
C VAL A 25 -3.73 2.96 -13.06
N PRO A 26 -4.99 2.71 -12.62
CA PRO A 26 -6.17 3.10 -13.39
C PRO A 26 -6.26 4.62 -13.61
N MET A 27 -6.84 5.05 -14.74
CA MET A 27 -7.07 6.48 -15.03
C MET A 27 -7.81 7.22 -13.90
N ALA A 28 -8.77 6.57 -13.26
CA ALA A 28 -9.53 7.15 -12.14
C ALA A 28 -8.61 7.52 -10.96
N GLU A 29 -7.55 6.76 -10.71
CA GLU A 29 -6.55 7.05 -9.68
C GLU A 29 -5.73 8.29 -10.02
N VAL A 30 -5.33 8.43 -11.29
CA VAL A 30 -4.64 9.63 -11.77
C VAL A 30 -5.53 10.86 -11.60
N VAL A 31 -6.80 10.79 -12.01
CA VAL A 31 -7.76 11.89 -11.87
C VAL A 31 -7.93 12.25 -10.39
N ARG A 32 -8.11 11.26 -9.51
CA ARG A 32 -8.24 11.49 -8.07
C ARG A 32 -7.03 12.21 -7.50
N ARG A 33 -5.81 11.73 -7.76
CA ARG A 33 -4.56 12.37 -7.27
C ARG A 33 -4.43 13.82 -7.74
N ILE A 34 -4.79 14.10 -8.99
CA ILE A 34 -4.78 15.47 -9.53
C ILE A 34 -5.79 16.34 -8.78
N LEU A 35 -7.00 15.84 -8.54
CA LEU A 35 -8.03 16.58 -7.80
C LEU A 35 -7.60 16.81 -6.35
N ASP A 36 -7.09 15.79 -5.67
CA ASP A 36 -6.63 15.89 -4.29
C ASP A 36 -5.52 16.94 -4.18
N GLN A 37 -4.55 16.93 -5.10
CA GLN A 37 -3.48 17.92 -5.15
C GLN A 37 -4.00 19.35 -5.41
N VAL A 38 -4.90 19.53 -6.38
CA VAL A 38 -5.41 20.86 -6.75
C VAL A 38 -6.33 21.43 -5.68
N LEU A 39 -7.09 20.58 -5.01
CA LEU A 39 -8.02 20.97 -3.95
C LEU A 39 -7.38 21.00 -2.56
N ALA A 40 -6.07 20.72 -2.47
CA ALA A 40 -5.34 20.58 -1.21
C ALA A 40 -6.03 19.63 -0.22
N ILE A 41 -6.57 18.53 -0.74
CA ILE A 41 -7.14 17.46 0.08
C ILE A 41 -5.98 16.63 0.63
N ASP A 42 -5.72 16.78 1.92
CA ASP A 42 -4.78 15.94 2.63
C ASP A 42 -5.40 14.56 2.86
N ASP A 43 -4.91 13.55 2.13
CA ASP A 43 -5.26 12.14 2.34
C ASP A 43 -4.38 11.48 3.42
N GLY A 44 -3.55 12.27 4.10
CA GLY A 44 -2.58 11.82 5.09
C GLY A 44 -1.40 11.08 4.46
N ALA A 45 -1.15 11.17 3.15
CA ALA A 45 0.03 10.55 2.53
C ALA A 45 1.33 11.06 3.12
N GLU A 46 1.48 12.38 3.30
CA GLU A 46 2.67 12.97 3.91
C GLU A 46 2.83 12.52 5.37
N ALA A 47 1.74 12.49 6.14
CA ALA A 47 1.75 11.99 7.51
C ALA A 47 2.17 10.50 7.59
N ARG A 48 1.69 9.67 6.65
CA ARG A 48 2.10 8.25 6.54
C ARG A 48 3.57 8.11 6.18
N VAL A 49 4.07 8.89 5.22
CA VAL A 49 5.50 8.90 4.85
C VAL A 49 6.36 9.34 6.02
N ALA A 50 5.97 10.41 6.72
CA ALA A 50 6.67 10.88 7.90
C ALA A 50 6.70 9.81 9.02
N ALA A 51 5.58 9.11 9.25
CA ALA A 51 5.53 8.01 10.21
C ALA A 51 6.46 6.86 9.82
N VAL A 52 6.51 6.50 8.53
CA VAL A 52 7.45 5.48 8.02
C VAL A 52 8.89 5.92 8.25
N GLN A 53 9.25 7.15 7.90
CA GLN A 53 10.61 7.66 8.10
C GLN A 53 11.00 7.73 9.59
N ALA A 54 10.09 8.17 10.44
CA ALA A 54 10.32 8.27 11.88
C ALA A 54 10.50 6.89 12.56
N THR A 55 9.92 5.83 11.99
CA THR A 55 9.95 4.48 12.56
C THR A 55 10.89 3.52 11.83
N ALA A 56 11.41 3.90 10.66
CA ALA A 56 12.33 3.09 9.90
C ALA A 56 13.58 2.77 10.74
N GLY A 57 13.83 1.47 10.96
CA GLY A 57 14.97 1.01 11.75
C GLY A 57 14.80 1.13 13.26
N ALA A 58 13.64 1.57 13.78
CA ALA A 58 13.39 1.66 15.22
C ALA A 58 13.52 0.31 15.95
N LEU A 59 13.44 -0.80 15.22
CA LEU A 59 13.61 -2.17 15.72
C LEU A 59 14.71 -2.90 14.93
N ALA A 60 15.85 -2.25 14.70
CA ALA A 60 16.96 -2.83 13.93
C ALA A 60 17.50 -4.14 14.52
N ASP A 61 17.46 -4.29 15.85
CA ASP A 61 17.95 -5.48 16.56
C ASP A 61 16.84 -6.52 16.84
N ALA A 62 15.62 -6.26 16.39
CA ALA A 62 14.53 -7.22 16.56
C ALA A 62 14.68 -8.37 15.58
N ASP A 63 14.19 -9.54 16.00
CA ASP A 63 14.10 -10.71 15.13
C ASP A 63 13.30 -10.38 13.86
N ASP A 64 13.79 -10.84 12.71
CA ASP A 64 13.01 -10.81 11.48
C ASP A 64 11.67 -11.54 11.66
N TRP A 65 10.68 -11.10 10.89
CA TRP A 65 9.31 -11.58 11.02
C TRP A 65 9.17 -13.11 11.13
N PRO A 66 9.84 -13.94 10.30
CA PRO A 66 9.75 -15.40 10.42
C PRO A 66 10.28 -15.95 11.75
N VAL A 67 11.37 -15.37 12.27
CA VAL A 67 12.02 -15.81 13.52
C VAL A 67 11.16 -15.43 14.72
N TRP A 68 10.68 -14.17 14.75
CA TRP A 68 9.72 -13.73 15.75
C TRP A 68 8.46 -14.60 15.75
N LEU A 69 7.91 -14.87 14.55
CA LEU A 69 6.68 -15.63 14.37
C LEU A 69 6.82 -17.08 14.84
N ALA A 70 7.96 -17.73 14.55
CA ALA A 70 8.27 -19.07 15.04
C ALA A 70 8.34 -19.13 16.57
N ARG A 71 8.94 -18.12 17.20
CA ARG A 71 9.01 -18.02 18.67
C ARG A 71 7.62 -17.90 19.30
N VAL A 72 6.73 -17.08 18.73
CA VAL A 72 5.42 -16.78 19.37
C VAL A 72 4.31 -17.78 19.03
N ARG A 73 4.36 -18.46 17.87
CA ARG A 73 3.30 -19.41 17.45
C ARG A 73 3.36 -20.77 18.15
N GLY A 74 4.46 -21.07 18.86
CA GLY A 74 4.67 -22.39 19.44
C GLY A 74 4.77 -23.49 18.37
N ARG A 75 4.66 -24.76 18.79
CA ARG A 75 4.79 -25.91 17.86
C ARG A 75 3.79 -25.85 16.72
N THR A 76 4.29 -25.99 15.50
CA THR A 76 3.51 -26.20 14.28
C THR A 76 2.67 -27.48 14.37
N ALA A 77 1.67 -27.61 13.51
CA ALA A 77 0.85 -28.83 13.46
C ALA A 77 1.70 -30.09 13.20
N ALA A 78 2.70 -30.00 12.32
CA ALA A 78 3.63 -31.09 12.04
C ALA A 78 4.46 -31.48 13.28
N GLU A 79 5.04 -30.52 13.99
CA GLU A 79 5.82 -30.77 15.22
C GLU A 79 4.97 -31.34 16.36
N ARG A 80 3.66 -31.04 16.38
CA ARG A 80 2.74 -31.65 17.34
C ARG A 80 2.41 -33.10 16.99
N LEU A 81 2.27 -33.41 15.70
CA LEU A 81 1.97 -34.77 15.23
C LEU A 81 3.19 -35.69 15.39
N ASP A 82 4.37 -35.20 15.03
CA ASP A 82 5.64 -35.93 15.21
C ASP A 82 5.90 -36.25 16.69
N HIS A 83 5.62 -35.32 17.60
CA HIS A 83 5.70 -35.57 19.04
C HIS A 83 4.71 -36.63 19.55
N LEU A 84 3.58 -36.80 18.87
CA LEU A 84 2.59 -37.83 19.15
C LEU A 84 2.89 -39.16 18.42
N GLY A 85 3.94 -39.20 17.60
CA GLY A 85 4.32 -40.36 16.80
C GLY A 85 3.35 -40.64 15.63
N LEU A 86 2.69 -39.59 15.11
CA LEU A 86 1.68 -39.64 14.05
C LEU A 86 2.13 -38.98 12.75
#